data_AF-A0A8X6W4W2-F1
#
_entry.id   AF-A0A8X6W4W2-F1
#
_cell.length_a   1.000
_cell.length_b   1.000
_cell.length_c   1.000
_cell.angle_alpha   90.00
_cell.angle_beta   90.00
_cell.angle_gamma   90.00
#
_symmetry.space_group_name_H-M   'P 1'
#
loop_
_entity.id
_entity.type
_entity.pdbx_description
1 polymer ?
#
loop_
_entity_poly.entity_id
_entity_poly.type
_entity_poly.pdbx_seq_one_letter_code
_entity_poly.pdbx_strand_id
1 'polypeptide(L)' 'MFKGAKKEDLRRIASELELCVSDKLTVLDFMDLIKNCDRYKNDPDSVHELANLIIEERKYDESQQLELEK' A
#
# COMPACT_ATOMS: atom_id res chain seq x y z
N MET A 1 -6.76 4.97 -8.10
CA MET A 1 -5.45 5.46 -7.62
C MET A 1 -5.46 5.43 -6.11
N PHE A 2 -4.41 4.87 -5.49
CA PHE A 2 -4.25 4.61 -4.06
C PHE A 2 -4.38 5.87 -3.18
N LYS A 3 -5.60 6.38 -3.04
CA LYS A 3 -5.90 7.67 -2.43
C LYS A 3 -5.70 7.58 -0.91
N GLY A 4 -4.85 8.44 -0.36
CA GLY A 4 -4.52 8.43 1.06
C GLY A 4 -3.47 7.38 1.46
N ALA A 5 -2.85 6.71 0.49
CA ALA A 5 -1.70 5.84 0.73
C ALA A 5 -0.46 6.67 1.07
N LYS A 6 0.25 6.28 2.14
CA LYS A 6 1.61 6.73 2.46
C LYS A 6 2.63 5.86 1.74
N LYS A 7 3.92 6.27 1.78
CA LYS A 7 5.03 5.46 1.22
C LYS A 7 5.07 4.05 1.82
N GLU A 8 4.80 3.94 3.11
CA GLU A 8 4.77 2.66 3.84
C GLU A 8 3.63 1.75 3.37
N ASP A 9 2.45 2.32 3.12
CA ASP A 9 1.31 1.58 2.56
C ASP A 9 1.68 1.01 1.19
N LEU A 10 2.26 1.83 0.31
CA LEU A 10 2.70 1.40 -1.03
C LEU A 10 3.80 0.34 -0.97
N ARG A 11 4.73 0.46 -0.02
CA ARG A 11 5.74 -0.58 0.22
C ARG A 11 5.09 -1.89 0.64
N ARG A 12 4.15 -1.85 1.58
CA ARG A 12 3.43 -3.04 2.06
C ARG A 12 2.63 -3.68 0.92
N ILE A 13 1.91 -2.88 0.13
CA ILE A 13 1.20 -3.36 -1.07
C ILE A 13 2.17 -4.07 -2.02
N ALA A 14 3.32 -3.46 -2.34
CA ALA A 14 4.31 -4.08 -3.22
C ALA A 14 4.87 -5.40 -2.64
N SER A 15 5.11 -5.48 -1.33
CA SER A 15 5.53 -6.72 -0.66
C SER A 15 4.45 -7.82 -0.72
N GLU A 16 3.18 -7.49 -0.47
CA GLU A 16 2.04 -8.43 -0.55
C GLU A 16 1.78 -8.93 -1.98
N LEU A 17 2.20 -8.15 -2.98
CA LEU A 17 2.22 -8.55 -4.38
C LEU A 17 3.48 -9.32 -4.77
N GLU A 18 4.31 -9.71 -3.80
CA GLU A 18 5.57 -10.45 -3.96
C GLU A 18 6.60 -9.71 -4.86
N LEU A 19 6.54 -8.38 -4.89
CA LEU A 19 7.44 -7.56 -5.68
C LEU A 19 8.74 -7.29 -4.91
N CYS A 20 9.85 -7.18 -5.64
CA CYS A 20 11.14 -6.83 -5.04
C CYS A 20 11.15 -5.37 -4.59
N VAL A 21 11.08 -5.14 -3.28
CA VAL A 21 11.07 -3.81 -2.68
C VAL A 21 12.45 -3.41 -2.15
N SER A 22 12.87 -2.17 -2.43
CA SER A 22 14.07 -1.56 -1.85
C SER A 22 13.69 -0.34 -1.01
N ASP A 23 14.41 -0.11 0.10
CA ASP A 23 14.22 1.09 0.94
C ASP A 23 14.42 2.41 0.16
N LYS A 24 15.21 2.34 -0.92
CA LYS A 24 15.56 3.48 -1.78
C LYS A 24 14.43 3.91 -2.72
N LEU A 25 13.39 3.10 -2.89
CA LEU A 25 12.28 3.41 -3.79
C LEU A 25 11.49 4.62 -3.29
N THR A 26 11.15 5.50 -4.22
CA THR A 26 10.26 6.64 -3.99
C THR A 26 8.79 6.20 -4.04
N VAL A 27 7.88 7.11 -3.67
CA VAL A 27 6.43 6.90 -3.81
C VAL A 27 6.07 6.58 -5.27
N LEU A 28 6.64 7.31 -6.22
CA LEU A 28 6.39 7.09 -7.65
C LEU A 28 6.92 5.73 -8.10
N ASP A 29 8.12 5.35 -7.67
CA ASP A 29 8.70 4.04 -8.02
C ASP A 29 7.82 2.89 -7.52
N PHE A 30 7.28 2.97 -6.29
CA PHE A 30 6.35 1.97 -5.80
C PHE A 30 5.05 1.94 -6.61
N MET A 31 4.47 3.10 -6.94
CA MET A 31 3.26 3.16 -7.74
C MET A 31 3.47 2.54 -9.12
N ASP A 32 4.60 2.82 -9.76
CA ASP A 32 4.93 2.27 -11.07
C ASP A 32 5.23 0.77 -10.97
N LEU A 33 5.93 0.32 -9.94
CA LEU A 33 6.19 -1.10 -9.70
C LEU A 33 4.88 -1.89 -9.54
N ILE A 34 3.95 -1.40 -8.72
CA ILE A 34 2.64 -2.01 -8.49
C ILE A 34 1.82 -2.03 -9.79
N LYS A 35 1.74 -0.91 -10.51
CA LYS A 35 0.95 -0.83 -11.75
C LYS A 35 1.48 -1.73 -12.87
N ASN A 36 2.78 -2.00 -12.86
CA ASN A 36 3.43 -2.81 -13.89
C ASN A 36 3.47 -4.30 -13.56
N CYS A 37 3.05 -4.72 -12.36
CA CYS A 37 3.04 -6.15 -12.03
C CYS A 37 1.88 -6.89 -12.70
N ASP A 38 2.06 -8.20 -12.90
CA ASP A 38 1.08 -9.04 -13.57
C ASP A 38 -0.25 -9.08 -12.81
N ARG A 39 -0.20 -9.07 -11.48
CA ARG A 39 -1.40 -9.09 -10.65
C ARG A 39 -2.25 -7.84 -10.85
N TYR A 40 -1.64 -6.66 -10.93
CA TYR A 40 -2.36 -5.41 -11.22
C TYR A 40 -2.89 -5.37 -12.66
N LYS A 41 -2.13 -5.91 -13.63
CA LYS A 41 -2.57 -5.94 -15.04
C LYS A 41 -3.72 -6.91 -15.28
N ASN A 42 -3.71 -8.05 -14.59
CA ASN A 42 -4.72 -9.11 -14.74
C ASN A 42 -5.96 -8.86 -13.89
N ASP A 43 -5.77 -8.33 -12.68
CA ASP A 43 -6.84 -8.10 -11.70
C ASP A 43 -6.58 -6.82 -10.89
N PRO A 44 -6.80 -5.64 -11.52
CA PRO A 44 -6.57 -4.36 -10.86
C PRO A 44 -7.52 -4.13 -9.68
N ASP A 45 -8.71 -4.73 -9.67
CA ASP A 45 -9.71 -4.56 -8.62
C ASP A 45 -9.24 -5.24 -7.32
N SER A 46 -8.77 -6.48 -7.40
CA SER A 46 -8.16 -7.16 -6.24
C SER A 46 -6.98 -6.39 -5.66
N VAL A 47 -6.15 -5.74 -6.51
CA VAL A 47 -5.04 -4.91 -6.00
C VAL A 47 -5.54 -3.63 -5.35
N HIS A 48 -6.64 -3.05 -5.83
CA HIS A 48 -7.27 -1.90 -5.16
C HIS A 48 -7.90 -2.28 -3.83
N GLU A 49 -8.55 -3.44 -3.72
CA GLU A 49 -9.09 -3.96 -2.47
C GLU A 49 -7.98 -4.19 -1.43
N LEU A 50 -6.90 -4.86 -1.83
CA LEU A 50 -5.70 -5.05 -0.99
C LEU A 50 -5.15 -3.71 -0.49
N ALA A 51 -5.03 -2.73 -1.38
CA ALA A 51 -4.52 -1.42 -1.02
C ALA A 51 -5.43 -0.67 -0.05
N ASN A 52 -6.75 -0.75 -0.25
CA ASN A 52 -7.71 -0.13 0.66
C ASN A 52 -7.62 -0.77 2.04
N LEU A 53 -7.55 -2.10 2.13
CA LEU A 53 -7.41 -2.83 3.38
C LEU A 53 -6.16 -2.37 4.15
N ILE A 54 -5.01 -2.31 3.48
CA ILE A 54 -3.75 -1.87 4.09
C ILE A 54 -3.84 -0.42 4.62
N ILE A 55 -4.45 0.47 3.85
CA ILE A 55 -4.62 1.88 4.23
C ILE A 55 -5.58 2.02 5.41
N GLU A 56 -6.65 1.23 5.44
CA GLU A 56 -7.64 1.23 6.52
C GLU A 56 -7.06 0.65 7.82
N GLU A 57 -6.29 -0.44 7.73
CA GLU A 57 -5.58 -1.03 8.87
C GLU A 57 -4.64 0.00 9.51
N ARG A 58 -3.80 0.68 8.71
CA ARG A 58 -2.94 1.75 9.24
C ARG A 58 -3.75 2.86 9.90
N LYS A 59 -4.84 3.32 9.28
CA LYS A 59 -5.67 4.38 9.85
C LYS A 59 -6.31 3.96 11.17
N TYR A 60 -6.71 2.70 11.29
CA TYR A 60 -7.25 2.14 12.51
C TYR A 60 -6.18 2.07 13.61
N ASP A 61 -4.98 1.60 13.29
CA ASP A 61 -3.88 1.57 14.26
C ASP A 61 -3.50 2.98 14.74
N GLU A 62 -3.43 3.95 13.81
CA GLU A 62 -3.19 5.35 14.13
C GLU A 62 -4.30 5.93 15.02
N SER A 63 -5.57 5.58 14.78
CA SER A 63 -6.67 6.08 15.62
C SER A 63 -6.65 5.46 17.03
N GLN A 64 -6.32 4.17 17.15
CA GLN A 64 -6.18 3.50 18.44
C GLN A 64 -5.00 4.06 19.25
N GLN A 65 -3.87 4.37 18.61
CA GLN A 65 -2.75 5.04 19.27
C GLN A 65 -3.16 6.41 19.82
N LEU A 66 -3.89 7.21 19.04
CA LEU A 66 -4.38 8.52 19.48
C LEU A 66 -5.40 8.45 20.62
N GLU A 67 -6.17 7.37 20.74
CA GLU A 67 -7.09 7.15 21.86
C GLU A 67 -6.36 6.77 23.15
N LEU A 68 -5.26 6.01 23.05
CA LEU A 68 -4.45 5.58 24.20
C LEU A 68 -3.56 6.70 24.77
N GLU A 69 -3.26 7.74 23.98
CA GLU A 69 -2.46 8.91 24.41
C GLU A 69 -3.29 10.02 25.09
N LYS A 70 -4.61 9.84 25.25
CA LYS A 70 -5.52 10.79 25.92
C LYS A 70 -5.78 10.45 27.38
#